data_AF-A0A2V5XZ62-F1
#
_entry.id   AF-A0A2V5XZ62-F1
#
_cell.length_a   1.000
_cell.length_b   1.000
_cell.length_c   1.000
_cell.angle_alpha   90.00
_cell.angle_beta   90.00
_cell.angle_gamma   90.00
#
_symmetry.space_group_name_H-M   'P 1'
#
loop_
_entity.id
_entity.type
_entity.pdbx_description
1 polymer ?
#
loop_
_entity_poly.entity_id
_entity_poly.type
_entity_poly.pdbx_seq_one_letter_code
_entity_poly.pdbx_strand_id
1 'polypeptide(L)'
;ADCFRQYGLKTDLSGRYAAMYKPYHLIGLELNISILSAALRKEPTGQPQGFRGDVVAIAKKALRAGEMLDGEGGYTVWGKLMPAQASLAAGALPIGLAHRVKLKNDVAHGGIVRWSDVAFDAGNDTVKTRKAMEAAFASKA
;
A
#
# COMPACT_ATOMS: atom_id res chain seq x y z
N ALA A 1 -25.39 20.29 15.74
CA ALA A 1 -25.54 18.82 15.65
C ALA A 1 -26.98 18.37 15.43
N ASP A 2 -27.98 19.27 15.41
CA ASP A 2 -29.38 18.87 15.18
C ASP A 2 -29.66 18.29 13.78
N CYS A 3 -28.88 18.66 12.76
CA CYS A 3 -29.11 18.20 11.39
C CYS A 3 -29.08 16.67 11.27
N PHE A 4 -28.17 15.97 11.95
CA PHE A 4 -28.13 14.50 11.89
C PHE A 4 -29.41 13.85 12.40
N ARG A 5 -29.90 14.33 13.55
CA ARG A 5 -31.16 13.89 14.13
C ARG A 5 -32.36 14.26 13.25
N GLN A 6 -32.39 15.49 12.74
CA GLN A 6 -33.47 15.99 11.87
C GLN A 6 -33.56 15.22 10.56
N TYR A 7 -32.42 14.82 9.98
CA TYR A 7 -32.37 14.01 8.76
C TYR A 7 -32.46 12.50 9.03
N GLY A 8 -32.57 12.07 10.29
CA GLY A 8 -32.68 10.65 10.65
C GLY A 8 -31.40 9.85 10.45
N LEU A 9 -30.22 10.49 10.41
CA LEU A 9 -28.95 9.78 10.36
C LEU A 9 -28.73 9.00 11.66
N LYS A 10 -28.31 7.74 11.53
CA LYS A 10 -27.84 6.95 12.67
C LYS A 10 -26.50 7.51 13.13
N THR A 11 -26.41 7.88 14.41
CA THR A 11 -25.20 8.41 15.02
C THR A 11 -24.67 7.51 16.13
N ASP A 12 -23.46 7.81 16.59
CA ASP A 12 -22.98 7.35 17.89
C ASP A 12 -23.80 7.95 19.05
N LEU A 13 -23.50 7.52 20.28
CA LEU A 13 -24.20 7.99 21.49
C LEU A 13 -24.06 9.50 21.72
N SER A 14 -22.97 10.13 21.24
CA SER A 14 -22.80 11.57 21.37
C SER A 14 -23.62 12.39 20.37
N GLY A 15 -24.18 11.75 19.34
CA GLY A 15 -24.91 12.44 18.26
C GLY A 15 -24.00 13.22 17.30
N ARG A 16 -22.67 13.08 17.41
CA ARG A 16 -21.70 13.89 16.64
C ARG A 16 -21.09 13.17 15.45
N TYR A 17 -21.13 11.85 15.46
CA TYR A 17 -20.54 11.04 14.40
C TYR A 17 -21.60 10.15 13.77
N ALA A 18 -21.64 10.11 12.44
CA ALA A 18 -22.46 9.19 11.66
C ALA A 18 -21.56 8.47 10.65
N ALA A 19 -21.89 7.22 10.33
CA ALA A 19 -21.20 6.47 9.28
C ALA A 19 -22.00 6.52 7.98
N MET A 20 -21.33 6.87 6.88
CA MET A 20 -21.86 6.61 5.54
C MET A 20 -21.54 5.16 5.16
N TYR A 21 -22.55 4.39 4.80
CA TYR A 21 -22.41 2.97 4.50
C TYR A 21 -22.82 2.68 3.06
N LYS A 22 -21.88 2.17 2.25
CA LYS A 22 -22.14 1.62 0.91
C LYS A 22 -22.01 0.09 1.01
N PRO A 23 -23.12 -0.68 0.98
CA PRO A 23 -23.10 -2.12 1.27
C PRO A 23 -22.41 -2.98 0.21
N TYR A 24 -22.17 -2.43 -0.98
CA TYR A 24 -21.61 -3.17 -2.10
C TYR A 24 -20.53 -2.35 -2.81
N HIS A 25 -19.49 -3.03 -3.26
CA HIS A 25 -18.52 -2.52 -4.22
C HIS A 25 -18.33 -3.58 -5.30
N LEU A 26 -18.68 -3.26 -6.54
CA LEU A 26 -18.78 -4.24 -7.63
C LEU A 26 -17.49 -4.38 -8.45
N ILE A 27 -16.36 -3.84 -7.95
CA ILE A 27 -15.01 -3.98 -8.50
C ILE A 27 -14.99 -3.69 -10.01
N GLY A 28 -14.86 -4.71 -10.86
CA GLY A 28 -14.76 -4.57 -12.31
C GLY A 28 -16.03 -4.04 -12.97
N LEU A 29 -17.21 -4.30 -12.39
CA LEU A 29 -18.48 -3.77 -12.92
C LEU A 29 -18.61 -2.25 -12.72
N GLU A 30 -17.91 -1.68 -11.74
CA GLU A 30 -17.86 -0.21 -11.50
C GLU A 30 -16.77 0.48 -12.34
N LEU A 31 -15.85 -0.26 -12.98
CA LEU A 31 -14.70 0.31 -13.70
C LEU A 31 -15.12 1.26 -14.84
N ASN A 32 -16.21 0.94 -15.54
CA ASN A 32 -16.71 1.74 -16.67
C ASN A 32 -17.04 3.19 -16.26
N ILE A 33 -17.41 3.43 -15.01
CA ILE A 33 -17.66 4.78 -14.49
C ILE A 33 -16.37 5.61 -14.55
N SER A 34 -15.25 5.04 -14.12
CA SER A 34 -13.93 5.70 -14.17
C SER A 34 -13.46 5.93 -15.61
N ILE A 35 -13.69 4.96 -16.50
CA ILE A 35 -13.35 5.08 -17.94
C ILE A 35 -14.11 6.25 -18.57
N LEU A 36 -15.43 6.30 -18.40
CA LEU A 36 -16.26 7.35 -18.99
C LEU A 36 -15.96 8.73 -18.37
N SER A 37 -15.70 8.80 -17.07
CA SER A 37 -15.27 10.04 -16.40
C SER A 37 -13.97 10.58 -16.99
N ALA A 38 -12.96 9.72 -17.16
CA ALA A 38 -11.69 10.12 -17.74
C ALA A 38 -11.82 10.52 -19.22
N ALA A 39 -12.55 9.72 -20.03
CA ALA A 39 -12.63 9.94 -21.47
C ALA A 39 -13.54 11.11 -21.86
N LEU A 40 -14.69 11.26 -21.22
CA LEU A 40 -15.71 12.26 -21.59
C LEU A 40 -15.57 13.56 -20.80
N ARG A 41 -15.15 13.48 -19.55
CA ARG A 41 -15.07 14.64 -18.64
C ARG A 41 -13.64 15.07 -18.32
N LYS A 42 -12.63 14.26 -18.67
CA LYS A 42 -11.22 14.47 -18.28
C LYS A 42 -11.03 14.54 -16.76
N GLU A 43 -11.84 13.78 -16.02
CA GLU A 43 -11.88 13.80 -14.56
C GLU A 43 -11.48 12.44 -13.98
N PRO A 44 -10.46 12.36 -13.10
CA PRO A 44 -10.13 11.12 -12.39
C PRO A 44 -11.15 10.85 -11.28
N THR A 45 -11.55 9.58 -11.14
CA THR A 45 -12.40 9.12 -10.02
C THR A 45 -11.61 8.86 -8.73
N GLY A 46 -10.28 8.80 -8.83
CA GLY A 46 -9.35 8.72 -7.71
C GLY A 46 -7.90 8.90 -8.17
N GLN A 47 -7.11 9.64 -7.39
CA GLN A 47 -5.68 9.83 -7.64
C GLN A 47 -4.91 10.06 -6.33
N PRO A 48 -3.66 9.61 -6.22
CA PRO A 48 -2.85 9.90 -5.04
C PRO A 48 -2.51 11.40 -4.96
N GLN A 49 -2.60 11.97 -3.76
CA GLN A 49 -2.20 13.36 -3.47
C GLN A 49 -0.88 13.45 -2.71
N GLY A 50 -0.11 12.36 -2.69
CA GLY A 50 1.16 12.27 -1.98
C GLY A 50 1.40 10.88 -1.38
N PHE A 51 2.63 10.66 -0.93
CA PHE A 51 3.06 9.40 -0.32
C PHE A 51 3.03 9.52 1.20
N ARG A 52 1.91 9.08 1.81
CA ARG A 52 1.69 9.16 3.28
C ARG A 52 1.75 7.80 3.97
N GLY A 53 1.44 6.73 3.23
CA GLY A 53 1.51 5.36 3.70
C GLY A 53 2.17 4.49 2.65
N ASP A 54 2.80 3.43 3.11
CA ASP A 54 3.45 2.41 2.29
C ASP A 54 3.03 1.02 2.78
N VAL A 55 2.87 0.08 1.85
CA VAL A 55 2.56 -1.30 2.21
C VAL A 55 3.83 -2.11 2.05
N VAL A 56 4.46 -2.42 3.19
CA VAL A 56 5.78 -3.05 3.25
C VAL A 56 5.67 -4.56 3.38
N ALA A 57 6.68 -5.29 2.92
CA ALA A 57 6.79 -6.73 3.08
C ALA A 57 7.25 -7.10 4.49
N ILE A 58 6.43 -7.91 5.18
CA ILE A 58 6.74 -8.50 6.49
C ILE A 58 6.89 -10.00 6.35
N ALA A 59 7.94 -10.56 6.92
CA ALA A 59 8.19 -12.00 6.91
C ALA A 59 7.08 -12.77 7.65
N LYS A 60 6.44 -13.74 6.98
CA LYS A 60 5.44 -14.67 7.56
C LYS A 60 6.06 -15.82 8.34
N LYS A 61 7.35 -16.05 8.14
CA LYS A 61 8.15 -17.08 8.83
C LYS A 61 9.59 -16.56 8.99
N ALA A 62 10.44 -17.31 9.69
CA ALA A 62 11.87 -17.05 9.60
C ALA A 62 12.34 -17.35 8.16
N LEU A 63 13.01 -16.38 7.54
CA LEU A 63 13.54 -16.47 6.19
C LEU A 63 15.06 -16.52 6.24
N ARG A 64 15.66 -17.35 5.38
CA ARG A 64 17.11 -17.52 5.26
C ARG A 64 17.65 -16.88 4.00
N ALA A 65 18.88 -16.41 4.08
CA ALA A 65 19.64 -15.99 2.92
C ALA A 65 19.62 -17.07 1.83
N GLY A 66 19.44 -16.66 0.58
CA GLY A 66 19.31 -17.55 -0.57
C GLY A 66 17.89 -18.01 -0.88
N GLU A 67 16.94 -17.92 0.06
CA GLU A 67 15.53 -18.22 -0.22
C GLU A 67 14.93 -17.23 -1.23
N MET A 68 13.90 -17.68 -1.94
CA MET A 68 13.13 -16.86 -2.87
C MET A 68 11.83 -16.42 -2.21
N LEU A 69 11.58 -15.12 -2.18
CA LEU A 69 10.28 -14.58 -1.77
C LEU A 69 9.24 -14.90 -2.84
N ASP A 70 8.08 -15.39 -2.39
CA ASP A 70 6.92 -15.71 -3.24
C ASP A 70 5.89 -14.57 -3.31
N GLY A 71 6.10 -13.47 -2.57
CA GLY A 71 5.33 -12.23 -2.69
C GLY A 71 3.95 -12.24 -2.03
N GLU A 72 3.10 -11.30 -2.45
CA GLU A 72 1.72 -11.16 -1.95
C GLU A 72 0.90 -12.44 -2.20
N GLY A 73 0.09 -12.84 -1.22
CA GLY A 73 -0.73 -14.07 -1.29
C GLY A 73 0.05 -15.37 -1.07
N GLY A 74 1.38 -15.34 -1.06
CA GLY A 74 2.25 -16.50 -0.84
C GLY A 74 2.47 -16.87 0.63
N TYR A 75 3.52 -17.63 0.92
CA TYR A 75 3.88 -18.15 2.24
C TYR A 75 5.06 -17.42 2.89
N THR A 76 5.81 -16.60 2.15
CA THR A 76 7.03 -15.96 2.67
C THR A 76 6.78 -14.60 3.31
N VAL A 77 5.89 -13.79 2.74
CA VAL A 77 5.65 -12.41 3.19
C VAL A 77 4.16 -12.00 3.12
N TRP A 78 3.78 -10.99 3.92
CA TRP A 78 2.49 -10.29 3.83
C TRP A 78 2.70 -8.77 3.82
N GLY A 79 1.70 -8.03 3.33
CA GLY A 79 1.72 -6.57 3.29
C GLY A 79 1.24 -5.94 4.60
N LYS A 80 2.04 -5.07 5.20
CA LYS A 80 1.67 -4.27 6.38
C LYS A 80 1.68 -2.78 6.04
N LEU A 81 0.60 -2.08 6.34
CA LEU A 81 0.57 -0.62 6.23
C LEU A 81 1.54 0.01 7.24
N MET A 82 2.36 0.95 6.76
CA MET A 82 3.33 1.72 7.53
C MET A 82 3.27 3.19 7.10
N PRO A 83 3.47 4.16 8.01
CA PRO A 83 3.68 5.55 7.61
C PRO A 83 4.84 5.65 6.62
N ALA A 84 4.67 6.42 5.54
CA ALA A 84 5.65 6.51 4.46
C ALA A 84 7.05 6.91 4.94
N GLN A 85 7.14 7.92 5.82
CA GLN A 85 8.41 8.37 6.40
C GLN A 85 9.13 7.25 7.15
N ALA A 86 8.39 6.45 7.91
CA ALA A 86 8.97 5.34 8.65
C ALA A 86 9.41 4.21 7.71
N SER A 87 8.67 3.94 6.62
CA SER A 87 9.07 2.98 5.58
C SER A 87 10.39 3.39 4.91
N LEU A 88 10.50 4.67 4.53
CA LEU A 88 11.72 5.22 3.91
C LEU A 88 12.92 5.14 4.86
N ALA A 89 12.75 5.53 6.13
CA ALA A 89 13.80 5.45 7.14
C ALA A 89 14.27 4.00 7.39
N ALA A 90 13.34 3.04 7.32
CA ALA A 90 13.65 1.62 7.47
C ALA A 90 14.25 0.98 6.19
N GLY A 91 14.20 1.67 5.04
CA GLY A 91 14.56 1.10 3.74
C GLY A 91 13.70 -0.11 3.37
N ALA A 92 12.42 -0.09 3.74
CA ALA A 92 11.54 -1.25 3.63
C ALA A 92 11.24 -1.60 2.16
N LEU A 93 11.22 -2.90 1.85
CA LEU A 93 10.82 -3.43 0.56
C LEU A 93 9.29 -3.37 0.45
N PRO A 94 8.71 -2.70 -0.56
CA PRO A 94 7.25 -2.71 -0.75
C PRO A 94 6.76 -4.09 -1.17
N ILE A 95 5.59 -4.50 -0.65
CA ILE A 95 5.04 -5.84 -0.91
C ILE A 95 4.82 -6.11 -2.40
N GLY A 96 4.41 -5.08 -3.16
CA GLY A 96 4.20 -5.19 -4.61
C GLY A 96 5.47 -5.49 -5.41
N LEU A 97 6.66 -5.34 -4.80
CA LEU A 97 7.96 -5.67 -5.42
C LEU A 97 8.65 -6.85 -4.74
N ALA A 98 7.94 -7.61 -3.88
CA ALA A 98 8.53 -8.74 -3.16
C ALA A 98 8.32 -10.09 -3.87
N HIS A 99 7.71 -10.11 -5.05
CA HIS A 99 7.45 -11.35 -5.78
C HIS A 99 8.68 -11.81 -6.58
N ARG A 100 9.10 -13.07 -6.37
CA ARG A 100 10.26 -13.70 -7.03
C ARG A 100 11.55 -12.91 -6.82
N VAL A 101 11.76 -12.48 -5.57
CA VAL A 101 12.94 -11.74 -5.15
C VAL A 101 13.79 -12.60 -4.23
N LYS A 102 15.09 -12.74 -4.55
CA LYS A 102 16.00 -13.59 -3.77
C LYS A 102 16.53 -12.85 -2.55
N LEU A 103 16.50 -13.49 -1.38
CA LEU A 103 17.11 -12.97 -0.16
C LEU A 103 18.63 -13.08 -0.20
N LYS A 104 19.29 -12.05 0.34
CA LYS A 104 20.72 -11.96 0.61
C LYS A 104 21.03 -12.16 2.10
N ASN A 105 20.10 -11.76 2.97
CA ASN A 105 20.23 -11.85 4.42
C ASN A 105 19.07 -12.65 5.03
N ASP A 106 19.33 -13.20 6.21
CA ASP A 106 18.28 -13.78 7.05
C ASP A 106 17.33 -12.67 7.57
N VAL A 107 16.04 -12.99 7.64
CA VAL A 107 15.01 -12.12 8.22
C VAL A 107 14.16 -12.93 9.19
N ALA A 108 14.09 -12.49 10.44
CA ALA A 108 13.29 -13.16 11.47
C ALA A 108 11.79 -13.09 11.13
N HIS A 109 11.01 -14.05 11.66
CA HIS A 109 9.54 -14.02 11.57
C HIS A 109 9.00 -12.69 12.13
N GLY A 110 8.10 -12.04 11.39
CA GLY A 110 7.54 -10.74 11.74
C GLY A 110 8.47 -9.55 11.44
N GLY A 111 9.69 -9.82 10.96
CA GLY A 111 10.65 -8.79 10.55
C GLY A 111 10.23 -8.07 9.27
N ILE A 112 10.60 -6.80 9.17
CA ILE A 112 10.48 -6.01 7.94
C ILE A 112 11.56 -6.48 6.97
N VAL A 113 11.16 -6.88 5.75
CA VAL A 113 12.12 -7.15 4.67
C VAL A 113 12.56 -5.82 4.10
N ARG A 114 13.87 -5.56 4.03
CA ARG A 114 14.43 -4.32 3.50
C ARG A 114 15.00 -4.52 2.11
N TRP A 115 15.21 -3.42 1.38
CA TRP A 115 15.98 -3.42 0.14
C TRP A 115 17.40 -3.99 0.31
N SER A 116 18.01 -3.80 1.49
CA SER A 116 19.31 -4.36 1.83
C SER A 116 19.29 -5.89 1.90
N ASP A 117 18.15 -6.49 2.20
CA ASP A 117 18.01 -7.92 2.46
C ASP A 117 17.75 -8.71 1.18
N VAL A 118 17.49 -8.04 0.06
CA VAL A 118 17.11 -8.69 -1.20
C VAL A 118 18.01 -8.31 -2.37
N ALA A 119 18.15 -9.23 -3.30
CA ALA A 119 18.68 -8.96 -4.63
C ALA A 119 17.55 -8.44 -5.52
N PHE A 120 17.78 -7.31 -6.18
CA PHE A 120 16.84 -6.73 -7.14
C PHE A 120 17.60 -6.19 -8.34
N ASP A 121 16.94 -6.16 -9.49
CA ASP A 121 17.49 -5.59 -10.71
C ASP A 121 17.25 -4.07 -10.71
N ALA A 122 18.33 -3.28 -10.59
CA ALA A 122 18.26 -1.82 -10.68
C ALA A 122 17.95 -1.32 -12.11
N GLY A 123 18.10 -2.19 -13.13
CA GLY A 123 17.68 -1.95 -14.51
C GLY A 123 16.18 -2.03 -14.73
N ASN A 124 15.44 -2.71 -13.84
CA ASN A 124 13.99 -2.88 -13.96
C ASN A 124 13.24 -1.54 -13.78
N ASP A 125 12.35 -1.22 -14.71
CA ASP A 125 11.66 0.08 -14.73
C ASP A 125 10.74 0.30 -13.53
N THR A 126 10.09 -0.75 -13.02
CA THR A 126 9.26 -0.66 -11.82
C THR A 126 10.12 -0.34 -10.59
N VAL A 127 11.30 -0.98 -10.48
CA VAL A 127 12.26 -0.69 -9.41
C VAL A 127 12.80 0.73 -9.54
N LYS A 128 13.20 1.17 -10.74
CA LYS A 128 13.66 2.55 -10.99
C LYS A 128 12.59 3.57 -10.60
N THR A 129 11.35 3.34 -11.03
CA THR A 129 10.22 4.22 -10.71
C THR A 129 10.00 4.30 -9.20
N ARG A 130 10.00 3.16 -8.51
CA ARG A 130 9.88 3.10 -7.05
C ARG A 130 11.05 3.83 -6.36
N LYS A 131 12.28 3.64 -6.81
CA LYS A 131 13.47 4.30 -6.23
C LYS A 131 13.46 5.81 -6.46
N ALA A 132 13.04 6.26 -7.65
CA ALA A 132 12.84 7.68 -7.94
C ALA A 132 11.75 8.29 -7.04
N MET A 133 10.64 7.56 -6.81
CA MET A 133 9.61 7.96 -5.86
C MET A 133 10.17 8.05 -4.43
N GLU A 134 10.87 7.03 -3.94
CA GLU A 134 11.51 7.04 -2.61
C GLU A 134 12.42 8.26 -2.44
N ALA A 135 13.27 8.56 -3.43
CA ALA A 135 14.15 9.73 -3.41
C ALA A 135 13.37 11.06 -3.39
N ALA A 136 12.32 11.19 -4.20
CA ALA A 136 11.50 12.40 -4.28
C ALA A 136 10.73 12.72 -2.99
N PHE A 137 10.39 11.70 -2.20
CA PHE A 137 9.65 11.85 -0.94
C PHE A 137 10.53 11.78 0.31
N ALA A 138 11.77 11.28 0.22
CA ALA A 138 12.73 11.30 1.32
C ALA A 138 13.22 12.71 1.69
N SER A 139 13.22 13.65 0.74
CA SER A 139 13.67 15.04 0.95
C SER A 139 12.65 15.97 1.61
N LYS A 140 11.43 15.49 1.84
CA LYS A 140 10.31 16.28 2.39
C LYS A 140 9.89 15.85 3.81
N ALA A 141 10.70 15.00 4.44
CA ALA A 141 10.42 14.34 5.70
C ALA A 141 11.26 14.91 6.85
#